data_AF-A0A840MKK1-F1
#
_entry.id   AF-A0A840MKK1-F1
#
_cell.length_a   1.000
_cell.length_b   1.000
_cell.length_c   1.000
_cell.angle_alpha   90.00
_cell.angle_beta   90.00
_cell.angle_gamma   90.00
#
_symmetry.space_group_name_H-M   'P 1'
#
loop_
_entity.id
_entity.type
_entity.pdbx_description
1 polymer ?
#
loop_
_entity_poly.entity_id
_entity_poly.type
_entity_poly.pdbx_seq_one_letter_code
_entity_poly.pdbx_strand_id
1 'polypeptide(L)'
;MKNPRQERMRRQMSQYHRMNPWRLTLGLYIPHSYPDLKPLSWWDDVGFVLGGRRVMVWWVHPRRRYLDEIEARALRDAGPMPDDEAFGKSIGKYCKRVGRSRKNQIAFRTHALSERLSGYFERVNAIEDRLCAEGIDYVVAPSMSARWYRWGIGVDLCAPIEVRNIEEVRQLANLARRLLKRECSFSEVFPSHVYGRENWLGEANLRAGS
;
A
#
# COMPACT_ATOMS: atom_id res chain seq x y z
N MET A 1 -17.70 -33.85 7.34
CA MET A 1 -16.56 -34.08 6.41
C MET A 1 -15.83 -32.76 6.13
N LYS A 2 -14.49 -32.73 6.16
CA LYS A 2 -13.70 -31.53 5.82
C LYS A 2 -13.61 -31.38 4.29
N ASN A 3 -13.70 -30.15 3.79
CA ASN A 3 -13.68 -29.84 2.35
C ASN A 3 -12.28 -30.18 1.73
N PRO A 4 -12.20 -31.13 0.78
CA PRO A 4 -10.91 -31.57 0.20
C PRO A 4 -10.10 -30.45 -0.47
N ARG A 5 -10.79 -29.48 -1.09
CA ARG A 5 -10.14 -28.34 -1.74
C ARG A 5 -9.43 -27.45 -0.72
N GLN A 6 -10.06 -27.21 0.44
CA GLN A 6 -9.47 -26.43 1.52
C GLN A 6 -8.28 -27.14 2.16
N GLU A 7 -8.37 -28.45 2.35
CA GLU A 7 -7.26 -29.27 2.87
C GLU A 7 -6.06 -29.28 1.92
N ARG A 8 -6.28 -29.46 0.62
CA ARG A 8 -5.23 -29.34 -0.40
C ARG A 8 -4.55 -27.98 -0.35
N MET A 9 -5.33 -26.90 -0.24
CA MET A 9 -4.79 -25.55 -0.16
C MET A 9 -3.95 -25.33 1.11
N ARG A 10 -4.40 -25.83 2.27
CA ARG A 10 -3.63 -25.78 3.52
C ARG A 10 -2.28 -26.50 3.39
N ARG A 11 -2.27 -27.70 2.79
CA ARG A 11 -1.03 -28.46 2.54
C ARG A 11 -0.06 -27.69 1.66
N GLN A 12 -0.55 -27.07 0.58
CA GLN A 12 0.25 -26.25 -0.33
C GLN A 12 0.90 -25.07 0.41
N MET A 13 0.14 -24.34 1.25
CA MET A 13 0.67 -23.22 2.04
C MET A 13 1.79 -23.68 2.98
N SER A 14 1.58 -24.76 3.73
CA SER A 14 2.58 -25.29 4.66
C SER A 14 3.81 -25.86 3.94
N GLN A 15 3.65 -26.45 2.76
CA GLN A 15 4.78 -26.90 1.93
C GLN A 15 5.57 -25.69 1.40
N TYR A 16 4.87 -24.68 0.87
CA TYR A 16 5.50 -23.46 0.37
C TYR A 16 6.31 -22.77 1.48
N HIS A 17 5.76 -22.65 2.68
CA HIS A 17 6.47 -22.02 3.80
C HIS A 17 7.75 -22.77 4.18
N ARG A 18 7.71 -24.11 4.21
CA ARG A 18 8.89 -24.95 4.46
C ARG A 18 9.98 -24.79 3.41
N MET A 19 9.61 -24.65 2.14
CA MET A 19 10.57 -24.53 1.04
C MET A 19 11.15 -23.12 0.87
N ASN A 20 10.50 -22.08 1.40
CA ASN A 20 10.86 -20.68 1.14
C ASN A 20 11.02 -19.82 2.40
N PRO A 21 11.59 -20.33 3.51
CA PRO A 21 11.45 -19.76 4.86
C PRO A 21 11.72 -18.25 4.90
N TRP A 22 10.84 -17.50 5.58
CA TRP A 22 11.07 -16.08 5.81
C TRP A 22 12.19 -15.89 6.82
N ARG A 23 13.01 -14.87 6.59
CA ARG A 23 13.89 -14.32 7.62
C ARG A 23 13.02 -13.48 8.54
N LEU A 24 12.85 -13.96 9.78
CA LEU A 24 11.97 -13.32 10.75
C LEU A 24 12.81 -12.56 11.77
N THR A 25 12.38 -11.34 12.06
CA THR A 25 12.87 -10.52 13.17
C THR A 25 11.75 -10.48 14.20
N LEU A 26 12.00 -11.00 15.40
CA LEU A 26 10.99 -11.11 16.48
C LEU A 26 9.70 -11.84 16.03
N GLY A 27 9.83 -12.84 15.16
CA GLY A 27 8.70 -13.60 14.63
C GLY A 27 7.91 -12.90 13.50
N LEU A 28 8.36 -11.75 13.04
CA LEU A 28 7.76 -10.99 11.95
C LEU A 28 8.67 -10.93 10.72
N TYR A 29 8.06 -10.96 9.55
CA TYR A 29 8.69 -10.60 8.28
C TYR A 29 8.36 -9.14 8.00
N ILE A 30 9.37 -8.28 8.04
CA ILE A 30 9.23 -6.84 7.85
C ILE A 30 10.04 -6.47 6.60
N PRO A 31 9.40 -6.15 5.47
CA PRO A 31 10.07 -5.84 4.21
C PRO A 31 10.64 -4.41 4.17
N HIS A 32 10.16 -3.52 5.04
CA HIS A 32 10.50 -2.10 5.07
C HIS A 32 11.51 -1.76 6.17
N SER A 33 12.23 -0.65 5.98
CA SER A 33 13.09 -0.04 7.01
C SER A 33 12.48 1.28 7.49
N TYR A 34 12.81 1.67 8.73
CA TYR A 34 12.30 2.89 9.37
C TYR A 34 13.48 3.79 9.78
N PRO A 35 14.18 4.41 8.81
CA PRO A 35 15.32 5.27 9.11
C PRO A 35 14.90 6.62 9.73
N ASP A 36 13.74 7.14 9.34
CA ASP A 36 13.27 8.47 9.70
C ASP A 36 11.97 8.38 10.51
N LEU A 37 11.87 9.22 11.56
CA LEU A 37 10.64 9.40 12.31
C LEU A 37 9.73 10.36 11.55
N LYS A 38 8.68 9.80 10.95
CA LYS A 38 7.61 10.56 10.29
C LYS A 38 6.48 10.87 11.28
N PRO A 39 5.79 12.00 11.16
CA PRO A 39 4.63 12.29 12.01
C PRO A 39 3.46 11.33 11.72
N LEU A 40 3.24 10.99 10.45
CA LEU A 40 2.17 10.14 9.96
C LEU A 40 2.72 9.00 9.09
N SER A 41 1.95 7.91 8.97
CA SER A 41 2.15 6.86 7.98
C SER A 41 0.94 6.67 7.07
N TRP A 42 1.18 6.01 5.94
CA TRP A 42 0.20 5.87 4.86
C TRP A 42 -0.17 4.41 4.61
N TRP A 43 0.84 3.56 4.53
CA TRP A 43 0.72 2.13 4.26
C TRP A 43 2.00 1.43 4.75
N ASP A 44 1.89 0.13 4.99
CA ASP A 44 2.98 -0.73 5.43
C ASP A 44 2.61 -2.20 5.19
N ASP A 45 3.60 -3.07 5.18
CA ASP A 45 3.43 -4.51 5.01
C ASP A 45 4.08 -5.28 6.15
N VAL A 46 3.37 -6.26 6.69
CA VAL A 46 3.94 -7.15 7.69
C VAL A 46 3.51 -8.59 7.49
N GLY A 47 4.49 -9.49 7.53
CA GLY A 47 4.27 -10.92 7.50
C GLY A 47 4.43 -11.57 8.87
N PHE A 48 3.64 -12.59 9.17
CA PHE A 48 3.88 -13.48 10.32
C PHE A 48 3.40 -14.90 10.03
N VAL A 49 3.71 -15.83 10.94
CA VAL A 49 3.25 -17.23 10.85
C VAL A 49 2.10 -17.46 11.83
N LEU A 50 0.98 -17.99 11.35
CA LEU A 50 -0.20 -18.35 12.16
C LEU A 50 -0.63 -19.79 11.81
N GLY A 51 -0.54 -20.70 12.79
CA GLY A 51 -0.93 -22.10 12.58
C GLY A 51 -0.15 -22.81 11.47
N GLY A 52 1.17 -22.55 11.39
CA GLY A 52 2.08 -23.13 10.38
C GLY A 52 1.90 -22.59 8.96
N ARG A 53 1.22 -21.45 8.81
CA ARG A 53 0.93 -20.79 7.53
C ARG A 53 1.38 -19.35 7.57
N ARG A 54 1.85 -18.84 6.42
CA ARG A 54 2.16 -17.42 6.26
C ARG A 54 0.88 -16.61 6.24
N VAL A 55 0.93 -15.47 6.89
CA VAL A 55 -0.01 -14.37 6.75
C VAL A 55 0.81 -13.18 6.29
N MET A 56 0.47 -12.59 5.16
CA MET A 56 0.96 -11.27 4.75
C MET A 56 -0.18 -10.28 4.95
N VAL A 57 0.11 -9.17 5.62
CA VAL A 57 -0.82 -8.07 5.83
C VAL A 57 -0.33 -6.90 5.00
N TRP A 58 -1.17 -6.45 4.06
CA TRP A 58 -1.03 -5.17 3.37
C TRP A 58 -1.91 -4.17 4.10
N TRP A 59 -1.28 -3.37 4.96
CA TRP A 59 -1.97 -2.39 5.78
C TRP A 59 -1.97 -1.02 5.10
N VAL A 60 -3.10 -0.35 5.19
CA VAL A 60 -3.25 1.05 4.79
C VAL A 60 -3.93 1.85 5.89
N HIS A 61 -3.44 3.05 6.14
CA HIS A 61 -4.16 4.02 6.95
C HIS A 61 -5.40 4.49 6.16
N PRO A 62 -6.56 4.74 6.81
CA PRO A 62 -7.73 5.33 6.15
C PRO A 62 -7.43 6.59 5.33
N ARG A 63 -6.46 7.41 5.76
CA ARG A 63 -5.99 8.59 5.01
C ARG A 63 -5.46 8.26 3.62
N ARG A 64 -4.79 7.11 3.42
CA ARG A 64 -4.30 6.70 2.10
C ARG A 64 -5.47 6.38 1.18
N ARG A 65 -6.50 5.68 1.68
CA ARG A 65 -7.73 5.41 0.92
C ARG A 65 -8.51 6.67 0.59
N TYR A 66 -8.48 7.65 1.49
CA TYR A 66 -9.10 8.95 1.25
C TYR A 66 -8.35 9.73 0.16
N LEU A 67 -7.01 9.73 0.20
CA LEU A 67 -6.17 10.30 -0.86
C LEU A 67 -6.36 9.56 -2.19
N ASP A 68 -6.42 8.22 -2.20
CA ASP A 68 -6.71 7.43 -3.42
C ASP A 68 -8.02 7.89 -4.07
N GLU A 69 -9.05 8.22 -3.28
CA GLU A 69 -10.31 8.73 -3.80
C GLU A 69 -10.20 10.18 -4.31
N ILE A 70 -9.36 11.02 -3.69
CA ILE A 70 -9.05 12.35 -4.22
C ILE A 70 -8.35 12.23 -5.58
N GLU A 71 -7.27 11.44 -5.67
CA GLU A 71 -6.52 11.16 -6.90
C GLU A 71 -7.48 10.63 -8.00
N ALA A 72 -8.36 9.69 -7.63
CA ALA A 72 -9.34 9.11 -8.55
C ALA A 72 -10.38 10.14 -9.02
N ARG A 73 -10.85 11.05 -8.16
CA ARG A 73 -11.75 12.15 -8.55
C ARG A 73 -11.04 13.15 -9.46
N ALA A 74 -9.81 13.53 -9.13
CA ALA A 74 -9.02 14.45 -9.94
C ALA A 74 -8.82 13.93 -11.36
N LEU A 75 -8.50 12.64 -11.52
CA LEU A 75 -8.39 11.99 -12.83
C LEU A 75 -9.73 11.97 -13.58
N ARG A 76 -10.85 11.67 -12.90
CA ARG A 76 -12.19 11.68 -13.52
C ARG A 76 -12.58 13.08 -13.99
N ASP A 77 -12.32 14.09 -13.17
CA ASP A 77 -12.73 15.48 -13.41
C ASP A 77 -11.84 16.17 -14.45
N ALA A 78 -10.57 15.78 -14.59
CA ALA A 78 -9.65 16.28 -15.61
C ALA A 78 -10.03 15.83 -17.04
N GLY A 79 -10.95 14.87 -17.17
CA GLY A 79 -11.39 14.29 -18.42
C GLY A 79 -10.45 13.19 -18.95
N PRO A 80 -10.65 12.71 -20.18
CA PRO A 80 -9.80 11.66 -20.74
C PRO A 80 -8.36 12.17 -20.96
N MET A 81 -7.39 11.33 -20.61
CA MET A 81 -5.98 11.58 -20.94
C MET A 81 -5.83 11.67 -22.47
N PRO A 82 -5.15 12.70 -23.00
CA PRO A 82 -4.86 12.77 -24.43
C PRO A 82 -4.05 11.56 -24.88
N ASP A 83 -4.37 11.04 -26.07
CA ASP A 83 -3.54 10.03 -26.71
C ASP A 83 -2.23 10.68 -27.19
N ASP A 84 -1.12 10.06 -26.82
CA ASP A 84 0.23 10.47 -27.19
C ASP A 84 1.08 9.23 -27.35
N GLU A 85 1.30 8.86 -28.61
CA GLU A 85 2.07 7.67 -28.95
C GLU A 85 3.51 7.70 -28.42
N ALA A 86 4.08 8.87 -28.14
CA ALA A 86 5.43 9.00 -27.61
C ALA A 86 5.49 8.79 -26.10
N PHE A 87 4.35 8.88 -25.40
CA PHE A 87 4.26 8.70 -23.97
C PHE A 87 4.68 7.29 -23.55
N GLY A 88 5.62 7.20 -22.60
CA GLY A 88 6.16 5.92 -22.12
C GLY A 88 7.11 5.21 -23.09
N LYS A 89 7.32 5.70 -24.32
CA LYS A 89 8.30 5.12 -25.26
C LYS A 89 9.72 5.58 -24.93
N SER A 90 10.65 4.63 -24.90
CA SER A 90 12.07 4.93 -24.74
C SER A 90 12.71 5.32 -26.08
N ILE A 91 13.41 6.45 -26.10
CA ILE A 91 14.21 6.94 -27.23
C ILE A 91 15.59 6.29 -27.27
N GLY A 92 16.11 5.83 -26.13
CA GLY A 92 17.44 5.26 -26.07
C GLY A 92 17.85 4.76 -24.70
N LYS A 93 18.93 3.99 -24.68
CA LYS A 93 19.48 3.40 -23.47
C LYS A 93 20.64 4.25 -22.96
N TYR A 94 20.59 4.66 -21.71
CA TYR A 94 21.76 5.22 -21.03
C TYR A 94 22.56 4.07 -20.45
N CYS A 95 23.79 3.90 -20.94
CA CYS A 95 24.67 2.81 -20.57
C CYS A 95 25.94 3.36 -19.92
N LYS A 96 26.25 2.89 -18.72
CA LYS A 96 27.51 3.20 -18.03
C LYS A 96 28.55 2.12 -18.33
N ARG A 97 29.79 2.52 -18.59
CA ARG A 97 30.91 1.59 -18.76
C ARG A 97 31.28 0.99 -17.39
N VAL A 98 31.33 -0.34 -17.29
CA VAL A 98 31.62 -1.07 -16.04
C VAL A 98 32.91 -1.91 -16.16
N GLY A 99 33.73 -1.61 -17.16
CA GLY A 99 35.02 -2.26 -17.42
C GLY A 99 35.59 -1.85 -18.78
N ARG A 100 36.73 -2.43 -19.19
CA ARG A 100 37.40 -2.07 -20.46
C ARG A 100 36.51 -2.22 -21.70
N SER A 101 35.65 -3.26 -21.76
CA SER A 101 34.75 -3.50 -22.91
C SER A 101 33.26 -3.51 -22.54
N ARG A 102 32.93 -3.79 -21.27
CA ARG A 102 31.54 -4.00 -20.85
C ARG A 102 30.82 -2.69 -20.53
N LYS A 103 29.66 -2.48 -21.16
CA LYS A 103 28.68 -1.44 -20.79
C LYS A 103 27.47 -2.10 -20.14
N ASN A 104 26.99 -1.54 -19.04
CA ASN A 104 25.74 -1.95 -18.41
C ASN A 104 24.69 -0.87 -18.65
N GLN A 105 23.48 -1.30 -19.00
CA GLN A 105 22.36 -0.40 -19.14
C GLN A 105 21.90 0.01 -17.74
N ILE A 106 21.83 1.32 -17.48
CA ILE A 106 21.48 1.85 -16.16
C ILE A 106 20.23 2.71 -16.19
N ALA A 107 19.83 3.22 -17.35
CA ALA A 107 18.54 3.91 -17.50
C ALA A 107 18.05 3.86 -18.95
N PHE A 108 16.81 4.26 -19.14
CA PHE A 108 16.20 4.55 -20.43
C PHE A 108 15.95 6.06 -20.50
N ARG A 109 16.19 6.66 -21.65
CA ARG A 109 15.73 8.00 -21.97
C ARG A 109 14.37 7.88 -22.63
N THR A 110 13.39 8.67 -22.19
CA THR A 110 12.04 8.74 -22.76
C THR A 110 11.83 10.06 -23.50
N HIS A 111 10.76 10.16 -24.27
CA HIS A 111 10.30 11.45 -24.80
C HIS A 111 9.94 12.41 -23.69
N ALA A 112 10.15 13.71 -23.96
CA ALA A 112 9.52 14.76 -23.17
C ALA A 112 8.00 14.65 -23.34
N LEU A 113 7.25 15.05 -22.32
CA LEU A 113 5.79 15.14 -22.41
C LEU A 113 5.43 16.16 -23.50
N SER A 114 4.48 15.82 -24.36
CA SER A 114 3.89 16.81 -25.26
C SER A 114 3.18 17.91 -24.46
N GLU A 115 3.00 19.08 -25.06
CA GLU A 115 2.25 20.18 -24.43
C GLU A 115 0.83 19.76 -24.03
N ARG A 116 0.20 18.88 -24.82
CA ARG A 116 -1.12 18.33 -24.52
C ARG A 116 -1.12 17.46 -23.26
N LEU A 117 -0.12 16.60 -23.09
CA LEU A 117 0.03 15.78 -21.89
C LEU A 117 0.41 16.62 -20.68
N SER A 118 1.34 17.58 -20.83
CA SER A 118 1.73 18.49 -19.76
C SER A 118 0.52 19.25 -19.25
N GLY A 119 -0.25 19.87 -20.15
CA GLY A 119 -1.47 20.59 -19.78
C GLY A 119 -2.55 19.68 -19.18
N TYR A 120 -2.61 18.40 -19.55
CA TYR A 120 -3.50 17.44 -18.90
C TYR A 120 -3.08 17.17 -17.44
N PHE A 121 -1.81 16.85 -17.20
CA PHE A 121 -1.32 16.60 -15.84
C PHE A 121 -1.35 17.85 -14.96
N GLU A 122 -1.09 19.04 -15.52
CA GLU A 122 -1.27 20.30 -14.80
C GLU A 122 -2.72 20.50 -14.34
N ARG A 123 -3.71 20.14 -15.18
CA ARG A 123 -5.13 20.17 -14.77
C ARG A 123 -5.44 19.14 -13.69
N VAL A 124 -4.95 17.90 -13.83
CA VAL A 124 -5.12 16.86 -12.79
C VAL A 124 -4.56 17.36 -11.45
N ASN A 125 -3.33 17.87 -11.45
CA ASN A 125 -2.67 18.39 -10.25
C ASN A 125 -3.46 19.56 -9.64
N ALA A 126 -3.92 20.52 -10.45
CA ALA A 126 -4.71 21.64 -9.96
C ALA A 126 -6.04 21.19 -9.33
N ILE A 127 -6.70 20.17 -9.88
CA ILE A 127 -7.91 19.59 -9.29
C ILE A 127 -7.56 18.84 -8.01
N GLU A 128 -6.50 18.02 -8.01
CA GLU A 128 -6.04 17.27 -6.85
C GLU A 128 -5.69 18.19 -5.68
N ASP A 129 -4.91 19.25 -5.93
CA ASP A 129 -4.54 20.27 -4.94
C ASP A 129 -5.79 20.93 -4.33
N ARG A 130 -6.76 21.29 -5.17
CA ARG A 130 -8.04 21.85 -4.71
C ARG A 130 -8.81 20.86 -3.82
N LEU A 131 -8.96 19.61 -4.26
CA LEU A 131 -9.66 18.57 -3.50
C LEU A 131 -8.93 18.22 -2.20
N CYS A 132 -7.59 18.25 -2.19
CA CYS A 132 -6.76 18.10 -1.01
C CYS A 132 -6.96 19.25 -0.01
N ALA A 133 -7.03 20.50 -0.50
CA ALA A 133 -7.19 21.67 0.34
C ALA A 133 -8.62 21.80 0.91
N GLU A 134 -9.64 21.51 0.11
CA GLU A 134 -11.05 21.61 0.52
C GLU A 134 -11.50 20.37 1.30
N GLY A 135 -10.91 19.21 1.02
CA GLY A 135 -11.43 17.89 1.41
C GLY A 135 -12.69 17.50 0.61
N ILE A 136 -13.00 16.21 0.59
CA ILE A 136 -14.10 15.63 -0.18
C ILE A 136 -15.16 15.00 0.72
N ASP A 137 -16.40 14.93 0.22
CA ASP A 137 -17.44 14.11 0.84
C ASP A 137 -17.17 12.63 0.53
N TYR A 138 -16.40 12.02 1.41
CA TYR A 138 -16.02 10.61 1.37
C TYR A 138 -15.64 10.16 2.77
N VAL A 139 -16.01 8.93 3.11
CA VAL A 139 -15.79 8.38 4.44
C VAL A 139 -15.18 7.00 4.32
N VAL A 140 -14.08 6.78 5.05
CA VAL A 140 -13.37 5.50 5.08
C VAL A 140 -13.53 4.88 6.46
N ALA A 141 -14.16 3.70 6.50
CA ALA A 141 -14.27 2.90 7.71
C ALA A 141 -13.13 1.85 7.80
N PRO A 142 -12.70 1.49 9.01
CA PRO A 142 -11.79 0.36 9.22
C PRO A 142 -12.39 -0.92 8.63
N SER A 143 -11.57 -1.70 7.93
CA SER A 143 -12.03 -2.89 7.22
C SER A 143 -10.90 -3.92 7.04
N MET A 144 -11.28 -5.19 6.89
CA MET A 144 -10.34 -6.28 6.61
C MET A 144 -10.96 -7.24 5.60
N SER A 145 -10.15 -7.64 4.62
CA SER A 145 -10.46 -8.78 3.76
C SER A 145 -9.30 -9.76 3.78
N ALA A 146 -9.59 -11.06 3.74
CA ALA A 146 -8.57 -12.11 3.75
C ALA A 146 -8.77 -13.04 2.54
N ARG A 147 -7.69 -13.26 1.79
CA ARG A 147 -7.67 -14.13 0.60
C ARG A 147 -6.66 -15.25 0.78
N TRP A 148 -7.01 -16.43 0.27
CA TRP A 148 -6.16 -17.61 0.37
C TRP A 148 -5.37 -17.78 -0.92
N TYR A 149 -4.06 -17.85 -0.79
CA TYR A 149 -3.12 -18.10 -1.88
C TYR A 149 -2.42 -19.44 -1.67
N ARG A 150 -1.77 -19.96 -2.73
CA ARG A 150 -0.98 -21.20 -2.61
C ARG A 150 0.19 -21.05 -1.62
N TRP A 151 0.69 -19.83 -1.42
CA TRP A 151 1.82 -19.52 -0.53
C TRP A 151 1.43 -19.19 0.91
N GLY A 152 0.16 -18.82 1.18
CA GLY A 152 -0.29 -18.34 2.48
C GLY A 152 -1.61 -17.56 2.40
N ILE A 153 -1.89 -16.79 3.43
CA ILE A 153 -3.05 -15.90 3.53
C ILE A 153 -2.58 -14.48 3.27
N GLY A 154 -3.22 -13.77 2.35
CA GLY A 154 -3.05 -12.33 2.18
C GLY A 154 -4.20 -11.60 2.84
N VAL A 155 -3.90 -10.51 3.54
CA VAL A 155 -4.87 -9.72 4.30
C VAL A 155 -4.74 -8.27 3.87
N ASP A 156 -5.80 -7.74 3.28
CA ASP A 156 -5.95 -6.30 3.07
C ASP A 156 -6.55 -5.71 4.34
N LEU A 157 -5.82 -4.84 5.04
CA LEU A 157 -6.24 -4.26 6.31
C LEU A 157 -6.25 -2.73 6.22
N CYS A 158 -7.41 -2.12 6.43
CA CYS A 158 -7.55 -0.68 6.64
C CYS A 158 -7.83 -0.42 8.12
N ALA A 159 -6.93 0.27 8.82
CA ALA A 159 -7.08 0.55 10.25
C ALA A 159 -6.40 1.88 10.64
N PRO A 160 -7.00 2.69 11.53
CA PRO A 160 -6.52 4.01 11.92
C PRO A 160 -5.45 3.93 13.01
N ILE A 161 -4.33 3.26 12.70
CA ILE A 161 -3.16 3.19 13.58
C ILE A 161 -1.95 3.71 12.82
N GLU A 162 -1.03 4.39 13.50
CA GLU A 162 0.22 4.79 12.87
C GLU A 162 1.20 3.61 12.86
N VAL A 163 1.99 3.53 11.78
CA VAL A 163 3.04 2.51 11.58
C VAL A 163 4.27 3.21 11.03
N ARG A 164 5.14 3.64 11.95
CA ARG A 164 6.29 4.53 11.70
C ARG A 164 7.60 3.92 12.19
N ASN A 165 7.52 2.83 12.94
CA ASN A 165 8.66 2.12 13.50
C ASN A 165 8.32 0.64 13.72
N ILE A 166 9.35 -0.15 14.04
CA ILE A 166 9.24 -1.60 14.22
C ILE A 166 8.26 -1.98 15.34
N GLU A 167 8.15 -1.19 16.41
CA GLU A 167 7.22 -1.50 17.50
C GLU A 167 5.75 -1.32 17.07
N GLU A 168 5.46 -0.26 16.31
CA GLU A 168 4.14 -0.05 15.73
C GLU A 168 3.78 -1.14 14.69
N VAL A 169 4.76 -1.63 13.92
CA VAL A 169 4.59 -2.81 13.04
C VAL A 169 4.20 -4.06 13.84
N ARG A 170 4.78 -4.23 15.03
CA ARG A 170 4.40 -5.35 15.92
C ARG A 170 2.98 -5.21 16.43
N GLN A 171 2.55 -3.99 16.76
CA GLN A 171 1.17 -3.71 17.17
C GLN A 171 0.19 -4.02 16.02
N LEU A 172 0.52 -3.59 14.79
CA LEU A 172 -0.24 -3.92 13.58
C LEU A 172 -0.37 -5.44 13.39
N ALA A 173 0.74 -6.17 13.47
CA ALA A 173 0.74 -7.62 13.33
C ALA A 173 -0.11 -8.33 14.41
N ASN A 174 -0.07 -7.82 15.65
CA ASN A 174 -0.88 -8.34 16.75
C ASN A 174 -2.38 -8.07 16.54
N LEU A 175 -2.74 -6.86 16.07
CA LEU A 175 -4.12 -6.53 15.71
C LEU A 175 -4.65 -7.45 14.61
N ALA A 176 -3.91 -7.58 13.50
CA ALA A 176 -4.28 -8.44 12.39
C ALA A 176 -4.45 -9.91 12.85
N ARG A 177 -3.57 -10.40 13.73
CA ARG A 177 -3.68 -11.75 14.30
C ARG A 177 -4.95 -11.93 15.12
N ARG A 178 -5.28 -10.98 16.00
CA ARG A 178 -6.50 -11.03 16.83
C ARG A 178 -7.76 -10.99 15.97
N LEU A 179 -7.80 -10.12 14.96
CA LEU A 179 -8.90 -10.03 13.99
C LEU A 179 -9.09 -11.35 13.21
N LEU A 180 -8.00 -11.93 12.69
CA LEU A 180 -8.05 -13.22 11.97
C LEU A 180 -8.55 -14.37 12.84
N LYS A 181 -8.20 -14.36 14.12
CA LYS A 181 -8.65 -15.35 15.10
C LYS A 181 -10.06 -15.05 15.65
N ARG A 182 -10.64 -13.90 15.31
CA ARG A 182 -11.92 -13.41 15.86
C ARG A 182 -11.87 -13.22 17.38
N GLU A 183 -10.70 -12.90 17.91
CA GLU A 183 -10.49 -12.51 19.32
C GLU A 183 -10.90 -11.04 19.57
N CYS A 184 -11.06 -10.26 18.50
CA CYS A 184 -11.65 -8.93 18.52
C CYS A 184 -12.31 -8.60 17.17
N SER A 185 -13.05 -7.49 17.16
CA SER A 185 -13.72 -6.91 16.01
C SER A 185 -13.36 -5.43 15.84
N PHE A 186 -13.62 -4.87 14.65
CA PHE A 186 -13.41 -3.44 14.41
C PHE A 186 -14.28 -2.57 15.32
N SER A 187 -15.52 -2.98 15.62
CA SER A 187 -16.42 -2.25 16.52
C SER A 187 -15.91 -2.18 17.95
N GLU A 188 -15.13 -3.16 18.40
CA GLU A 188 -14.52 -3.15 19.73
C GLU A 188 -13.22 -2.34 19.78
N VAL A 189 -12.39 -2.46 18.73
CA VAL A 189 -11.06 -1.80 18.70
C VAL A 189 -11.16 -0.35 18.27
N PHE A 190 -12.06 -0.03 17.35
CA PHE A 190 -12.29 1.31 16.81
C PHE A 190 -13.80 1.63 16.78
N PRO A 191 -14.43 1.85 17.95
CA PRO A 191 -15.86 2.07 18.05
C PRO A 191 -16.29 3.28 17.23
N SER A 192 -17.20 3.06 16.26
CA SER A 192 -17.74 4.10 15.37
C SER A 192 -16.69 4.95 14.64
N HIS A 193 -15.45 4.46 14.52
CA HIS A 193 -14.39 5.24 13.89
C HIS A 193 -14.64 5.32 12.39
N VAL A 194 -14.61 6.53 11.88
CA VAL A 194 -14.61 6.82 10.46
C VAL A 194 -13.61 7.93 10.18
N TYR A 195 -12.91 7.81 9.06
CA TYR A 195 -12.01 8.85 8.57
C TYR A 195 -12.71 9.61 7.45
N GLY A 196 -12.95 10.89 7.66
CA GLY A 196 -13.61 11.76 6.68
C GLY A 196 -12.92 13.10 6.53
N ARG A 197 -13.67 14.05 5.95
CA ARG A 197 -13.19 15.41 5.66
C ARG A 197 -12.56 16.12 6.85
N GLU A 198 -13.17 16.02 8.03
CA GLU A 198 -12.66 16.68 9.25
C GLU A 198 -11.29 16.13 9.66
N ASN A 199 -11.11 14.80 9.63
CA ASN A 199 -9.82 14.18 9.92
C ASN A 199 -8.77 14.58 8.89
N TRP A 200 -9.15 14.57 7.61
CA TRP A 200 -8.28 14.99 6.52
C TRP A 200 -7.82 16.44 6.70
N LEU A 201 -8.71 17.40 6.91
CA LEU A 201 -8.31 18.78 7.10
C LEU A 201 -7.54 19.01 8.40
N GLY A 202 -7.91 18.30 9.47
CA GLY A 202 -7.28 18.43 10.79
C GLY A 202 -5.80 18.00 10.83
N GLU A 203 -5.38 17.07 9.98
CA GLU A 203 -3.99 16.60 9.93
C GLU A 203 -3.15 17.25 8.80
N ALA A 204 -3.67 18.29 8.12
CA ALA A 204 -3.00 18.91 6.97
C ALA A 204 -1.57 19.38 7.26
N ASN A 205 -1.33 20.02 8.41
CA ASN A 205 0.00 20.47 8.83
C ASN A 205 0.96 19.32 9.07
N LEU A 206 0.47 18.18 9.56
CA LEU A 206 1.28 16.99 9.80
C LEU A 206 1.67 16.31 8.48
N ARG A 207 0.74 16.27 7.50
CA ARG A 207 1.01 15.73 6.17
C ARG A 207 2.09 16.51 5.41
N ALA A 208 2.16 17.83 5.56
CA ALA A 208 3.19 18.63 4.91
C ALA A 208 4.63 18.29 5.36
N GLY A 209 4.79 17.66 6.54
CA GLY A 209 6.08 17.18 7.06
C GLY A 209 6.28 15.66 6.97
N SER A 210 5.43 14.93 6.25
CA SER A 210 5.42 13.44 6.17
C SER A 210 6.14 12.87 4.94
#